data_AF-A0AAE8QNZ7-F1
#
_entry.id   AF-A0AAE8QNZ7-F1
#
_cell.length_a   1.000
_cell.length_b   1.000
_cell.length_c   1.000
_cell.angle_alpha   90.00
_cell.angle_beta   90.00
_cell.angle_gamma   90.00
#
_symmetry.space_group_name_H-M   'P 1'
#
loop_
_entity.id
_entity.type
_entity.pdbx_description
1 polymer ?
#
loop_
_entity_poly.entity_id
_entity_poly.type
_entity_poly.pdbx_seq_one_letter_code
_entity_poly.pdbx_strand_id
1 'polypeptide(L)'
;MVNSLQESIRRKLSAGKEEGANKQISLTLNEHTLQKADAIVEQFKILTDGNGDLPSSRNQLIEDAIEEYVNAASDVLLKDYMINIEETMDKDADDNEDSAVSTDWDLFFCPARNEGFEEVFLGKNQWYSVRIASWRIPQIKYIACYRGAPYSAITHYAKVKEIKLYDDGKYIIYFDGEAIPLENHVILGNSNVMTVRKTRYTSLEKLRSATEVSELWLD
;
A
#
# COMPACT_ATOMS: atom_id res chain seq x y z
N MET A 1 -33.46 -36.67 25.91
CA MET A 1 -32.23 -35.93 26.28
C MET A 1 -32.39 -34.53 25.69
N VAL A 2 -32.84 -33.57 26.49
CA VAL A 2 -33.21 -32.23 26.03
C VAL A 2 -31.97 -31.34 26.20
N ASN A 3 -31.34 -30.96 25.10
CA ASN A 3 -30.24 -30.00 25.08
C ASN A 3 -30.74 -28.67 25.67
N SER A 4 -30.19 -28.30 26.82
CA SER A 4 -30.59 -27.13 27.60
C SER A 4 -30.29 -25.85 26.83
N LEU A 5 -31.20 -24.86 26.89
CA LEU A 5 -30.99 -23.48 26.41
C LEU A 5 -29.62 -22.92 26.87
N GLN A 6 -29.15 -23.35 28.03
CA GLN A 6 -27.84 -22.98 28.58
C GLN A 6 -26.66 -23.48 27.74
N GLU A 7 -26.78 -24.61 27.08
CA GLU A 7 -25.73 -25.19 26.22
C GLU A 7 -25.67 -24.47 24.86
N SER A 8 -26.83 -24.03 24.36
CA SER A 8 -26.92 -23.15 23.19
C SER A 8 -26.33 -21.76 23.48
N ILE A 9 -26.58 -21.22 24.69
CA ILE A 9 -25.99 -19.95 25.16
C ILE A 9 -24.46 -20.10 25.31
N ARG A 10 -23.96 -21.18 25.90
CA ARG A 10 -22.51 -21.44 26.02
C ARG A 10 -21.83 -21.58 24.67
N ARG A 11 -22.44 -22.28 23.71
CA ARG A 11 -21.93 -22.39 22.33
C ARG A 11 -21.79 -21.04 21.64
N LYS A 12 -22.78 -20.15 21.80
CA LYS A 12 -22.74 -18.79 21.24
C LYS A 12 -21.67 -17.91 21.89
N LEU A 13 -21.43 -18.10 23.20
CA LEU A 13 -20.36 -17.39 23.91
C LEU A 13 -18.95 -17.90 23.55
N SER A 14 -18.81 -19.19 23.21
CA SER A 14 -17.53 -19.79 22.83
C SER A 14 -17.18 -19.67 21.34
N ALA A 15 -18.17 -19.40 20.48
CA ALA A 15 -17.97 -19.23 19.03
C ALA A 15 -17.47 -17.82 18.63
N GLY A 16 -17.33 -16.90 19.58
CA GLY A 16 -16.94 -15.50 19.34
C GLY A 16 -15.42 -15.23 19.29
N LYS A 17 -14.59 -16.24 19.06
CA LYS A 17 -13.15 -16.05 18.88
C LYS A 17 -12.77 -16.53 17.48
N GLU A 18 -12.30 -15.58 16.67
CA GLU A 18 -11.72 -15.71 15.33
C GLU A 18 -12.71 -15.66 14.15
N GLU A 19 -13.12 -14.43 13.80
CA GLU A 19 -13.07 -13.79 12.46
C GLU A 19 -13.84 -12.46 12.53
N GLY A 20 -13.15 -11.32 12.28
CA GLY A 20 -13.72 -9.97 12.10
C GLY A 20 -14.89 -9.55 13.01
N ALA A 21 -14.65 -9.31 14.30
CA ALA A 21 -15.73 -8.97 15.23
C ALA A 21 -16.26 -7.53 15.00
N ASN A 22 -17.51 -7.39 14.54
CA ASN A 22 -18.23 -6.11 14.54
C ASN A 22 -18.20 -5.49 15.94
N LYS A 23 -17.61 -4.30 16.08
CA LYS A 23 -17.54 -3.56 17.35
C LYS A 23 -18.72 -2.59 17.44
N GLN A 24 -19.56 -2.76 18.46
CA GLN A 24 -20.66 -1.81 18.71
C GLN A 24 -20.10 -0.51 19.30
N ILE A 25 -20.51 0.61 18.72
CA ILE A 25 -20.16 1.96 19.18
C ILE A 25 -21.42 2.76 19.53
N SER A 26 -21.29 3.76 20.41
CA SER A 26 -22.36 4.71 20.72
C SER A 26 -22.11 6.01 19.94
N LEU A 27 -23.12 6.47 19.21
CA LEU A 27 -23.06 7.66 18.37
C LEU A 27 -24.08 8.68 18.83
N THR A 28 -23.71 9.97 18.80
CA THR A 28 -24.65 11.09 19.03
C THR A 28 -24.87 11.82 17.71
N LEU A 29 -26.11 11.82 17.23
CA LEU A 29 -26.51 12.45 15.97
C LEU A 29 -27.58 13.51 16.23
N ASN A 30 -27.63 14.53 15.38
CA ASN A 30 -28.67 15.55 15.44
C ASN A 30 -30.05 14.92 15.19
N GLU A 31 -31.04 15.30 15.99
CA GLU A 31 -32.43 14.80 15.90
C GLU A 31 -33.03 14.92 14.49
N HIS A 32 -32.82 16.06 13.83
CA HIS A 32 -33.33 16.27 12.47
C HIS A 32 -32.66 15.35 11.44
N THR A 33 -31.38 15.01 11.63
CA THR A 33 -30.69 14.02 10.78
C THR A 33 -31.28 12.63 10.97
N LEU A 34 -31.60 12.24 12.21
CA LEU A 34 -32.24 10.96 12.52
C LEU A 34 -33.64 10.87 11.87
N GLN A 35 -34.44 11.94 11.99
CA GLN A 35 -35.76 12.01 11.35
C GLN A 35 -35.67 11.86 9.81
N LYS A 36 -34.66 12.47 9.19
CA LYS A 36 -34.41 12.31 7.75
C LYS A 36 -34.01 10.88 7.39
N ALA A 37 -33.13 10.26 8.18
CA ALA A 37 -32.71 8.88 7.97
C ALA A 37 -33.91 7.91 8.05
N ASP A 38 -34.79 8.09 9.05
CA ASP A 38 -36.01 7.28 9.20
C ASP A 38 -36.94 7.46 7.99
N ALA A 39 -37.14 8.70 7.52
CA ALA A 39 -37.95 8.98 6.34
C ALA A 39 -37.37 8.35 5.06
N ILE A 40 -36.04 8.41 4.87
CA ILE A 40 -35.35 7.82 3.70
C ILE A 40 -35.54 6.31 3.68
N VAL A 41 -35.32 5.63 4.81
CA VAL A 41 -35.50 4.17 4.91
C VAL A 41 -36.93 3.76 4.58
N GLU A 42 -37.92 4.53 5.02
CA GLU A 42 -39.32 4.24 4.69
C GLU A 42 -39.58 4.37 3.18
N GLN A 43 -39.04 5.40 2.53
CA GLN A 43 -39.16 5.53 1.07
C GLN A 43 -38.43 4.41 0.33
N PHE A 44 -37.27 3.97 0.81
CA PHE A 44 -36.54 2.83 0.22
C PHE A 44 -37.36 1.54 0.27
N LYS A 45 -38.03 1.25 1.39
CA LYS A 45 -38.93 0.10 1.50
C LYS A 45 -40.07 0.16 0.50
N ILE A 46 -40.69 1.33 0.37
CA ILE A 46 -41.81 1.55 -0.57
C ILE A 46 -41.35 1.35 -2.01
N LEU A 47 -40.19 1.89 -2.39
CA LEU A 47 -39.70 1.84 -3.77
C LEU A 47 -39.20 0.45 -4.20
N THR A 48 -38.80 -0.38 -3.23
CA THR A 48 -38.20 -1.70 -3.50
C THR A 48 -39.17 -2.86 -3.26
N ASP A 49 -40.44 -2.58 -2.91
CA ASP A 49 -41.40 -3.57 -2.40
C ASP A 49 -40.81 -4.45 -1.27
N GLY A 50 -39.85 -3.91 -0.51
CA GLY A 50 -39.13 -4.62 0.54
C GLY A 50 -38.11 -5.68 0.08
N ASN A 51 -37.83 -5.80 -1.22
CA ASN A 51 -36.95 -6.82 -1.80
C ASN A 51 -35.69 -6.26 -2.50
N GLY A 52 -35.31 -5.00 -2.23
CA GLY A 52 -34.14 -4.37 -2.83
C GLY A 52 -32.91 -4.35 -1.92
N ASP A 53 -31.74 -4.15 -2.51
CA ASP A 53 -30.45 -4.02 -1.81
C ASP A 53 -30.29 -2.68 -1.06
N LEU A 54 -31.36 -1.89 -0.95
CA LEU A 54 -31.34 -0.62 -0.23
C LEU A 54 -31.50 -0.84 1.28
N PRO A 55 -30.94 0.06 2.11
CA PRO A 55 -31.03 -0.05 3.57
C PRO A 55 -32.48 -0.16 4.06
N SER A 56 -32.76 -1.23 4.80
CA SER A 56 -34.10 -1.53 5.35
C SER A 56 -34.29 -1.05 6.80
N SER A 57 -33.23 -0.57 7.44
CA SER A 57 -33.27 0.00 8.78
C SER A 57 -32.38 1.23 8.88
N ARG A 58 -32.67 2.10 9.85
CA ARG A 58 -31.83 3.26 10.14
C ARG A 58 -30.39 2.86 10.48
N ASN A 59 -30.21 1.80 11.25
CA ASN A 59 -28.87 1.35 11.63
C ASN A 59 -28.10 0.84 10.41
N GLN A 60 -28.75 0.05 9.55
CA GLN A 60 -28.14 -0.39 8.29
C GLN A 60 -27.74 0.81 7.43
N LEU A 61 -28.62 1.81 7.28
CA LEU A 61 -28.31 3.02 6.52
C LEU A 61 -27.08 3.77 7.08
N ILE A 62 -26.93 3.82 8.40
CA ILE A 62 -25.79 4.48 9.04
C ILE A 62 -24.52 3.65 8.88
N GLU A 63 -24.60 2.34 9.07
CA GLU A 63 -23.49 1.40 8.90
C GLU A 63 -22.96 1.45 7.46
N ASP A 64 -23.86 1.30 6.48
CA ASP A 64 -23.53 1.36 5.05
C ASP A 64 -22.90 2.71 4.67
N ALA A 65 -23.46 3.81 5.16
CA ALA A 65 -22.91 5.15 4.87
C ALA A 65 -21.50 5.34 5.45
N ILE A 66 -21.22 4.81 6.64
CA ILE A 66 -19.90 4.87 7.24
C ILE A 66 -18.92 3.99 6.44
N GLU A 67 -19.31 2.76 6.13
CA GLU A 67 -18.48 1.82 5.36
C GLU A 67 -18.18 2.35 3.96
N GLU A 68 -19.19 2.85 3.23
CA GLU A 68 -19.03 3.42 1.90
C GLU A 68 -18.09 4.64 1.93
N TYR A 69 -18.25 5.53 2.91
CA TYR A 69 -17.38 6.69 3.04
C TYR A 69 -15.94 6.29 3.40
N VAL A 70 -15.75 5.36 4.33
CA VAL A 70 -14.41 4.86 4.72
C VAL A 70 -13.74 4.21 3.52
N ASN A 71 -14.43 3.33 2.79
CA ASN A 71 -13.90 2.68 1.61
C ASN A 71 -13.53 3.69 0.51
N ALA A 72 -14.42 4.65 0.22
CA ALA A 72 -14.14 5.70 -0.75
C ALA A 72 -12.95 6.58 -0.34
N ALA A 73 -12.85 6.94 0.94
CA ALA A 73 -11.74 7.72 1.47
C ALA A 73 -10.42 6.93 1.40
N SER A 74 -10.41 5.66 1.82
CA SER A 74 -9.27 4.75 1.71
C SER A 74 -8.82 4.61 0.26
N ASP A 75 -9.75 4.48 -0.68
CA ASP A 75 -9.47 4.41 -2.11
C ASP A 75 -8.81 5.67 -2.64
N VAL A 76 -9.31 6.86 -2.26
CA VAL A 76 -8.71 8.15 -2.65
C VAL A 76 -7.33 8.29 -2.04
N LEU A 77 -7.18 7.96 -0.76
CA LEU A 77 -5.90 8.00 -0.07
C LEU A 77 -4.88 7.06 -0.73
N LEU A 78 -5.31 5.88 -1.16
CA LEU A 78 -4.45 4.95 -1.89
C LEU A 78 -4.13 5.44 -3.32
N LYS A 79 -5.12 5.89 -4.07
CA LYS A 79 -4.94 6.23 -5.50
C LYS A 79 -4.23 7.56 -5.71
N ASP A 80 -4.60 8.58 -4.95
CA ASP A 80 -4.12 9.95 -5.16
C ASP A 80 -2.91 10.26 -4.28
N TYR A 81 -2.86 9.64 -3.11
CA TYR A 81 -1.85 9.93 -2.09
C TYR A 81 -0.95 8.72 -1.76
N MET A 82 -1.23 7.54 -2.31
CA MET A 82 -0.46 6.29 -2.07
C MET A 82 -0.35 5.93 -0.59
N ILE A 83 -1.39 6.22 0.19
CA ILE A 83 -1.55 5.87 1.60
C ILE A 83 -2.47 4.64 1.69
N ASN A 84 -1.93 3.50 2.13
CA ASN A 84 -2.72 2.28 2.37
C ASN A 84 -3.16 2.23 3.84
N ILE A 85 -4.43 2.46 4.10
CA ILE A 85 -4.98 2.49 5.47
C ILE A 85 -4.89 1.13 6.17
N GLU A 86 -5.07 0.01 5.45
CA GLU A 86 -4.97 -1.33 6.03
C GLU A 86 -3.58 -1.60 6.61
N GLU A 87 -2.52 -1.20 5.89
CA GLU A 87 -1.12 -1.31 6.35
C GLU A 87 -0.82 -0.43 7.58
N THR A 88 -1.63 0.61 7.83
CA THR A 88 -1.47 1.46 9.02
C THR A 88 -2.12 0.86 10.27
N MET A 89 -3.15 0.04 10.12
CA MET A 89 -3.91 -0.52 11.23
C MET A 89 -3.23 -1.74 11.89
N ASP A 90 -2.32 -2.41 11.18
CA ASP A 90 -1.55 -3.55 11.71
C ASP A 90 -0.43 -3.15 12.72
N LYS A 91 -0.23 -1.85 12.98
CA LYS A 91 0.89 -1.34 13.81
C LYS A 91 0.53 -1.02 15.26
N ASP A 92 -0.75 -1.04 15.63
CA ASP A 92 -1.20 -0.63 16.98
C ASP A 92 -1.11 -1.75 18.04
N ALA A 93 -0.27 -2.77 17.82
CA ALA A 93 -0.04 -3.86 18.78
C ALA A 93 1.28 -3.73 19.58
N ASP A 94 2.11 -2.71 19.36
CA ASP A 94 3.34 -2.52 20.14
C ASP A 94 3.66 -1.02 20.31
N ASP A 95 3.20 -0.47 21.44
CA ASP A 95 3.51 0.89 21.90
C ASP A 95 5.01 1.01 22.24
N ASN A 96 5.82 1.47 21.27
CA ASN A 96 7.05 2.20 21.57
C ASN A 96 7.23 3.37 20.61
N GLU A 97 7.21 4.55 21.22
CA GLU A 97 7.49 5.88 20.70
C GLU A 97 8.97 5.98 20.26
N ASP A 98 9.30 5.38 19.11
CA ASP A 98 10.44 5.67 18.22
C ASP A 98 10.57 4.62 17.09
N SER A 99 9.45 4.05 16.61
CA SER A 99 9.48 3.09 15.52
C SER A 99 9.55 3.79 14.17
N ALA A 100 10.77 4.15 13.74
CA ALA A 100 11.09 4.12 12.33
C ALA A 100 10.52 2.81 11.79
N VAL A 101 9.52 2.90 10.88
CA VAL A 101 8.89 1.75 10.25
C VAL A 101 10.01 0.79 9.86
N SER A 102 10.16 -0.33 10.56
CA SER A 102 11.21 -1.31 10.28
C SER A 102 10.79 -2.07 9.03
N THR A 103 10.82 -1.36 7.92
CA THR A 103 10.67 -1.96 6.61
C THR A 103 12.07 -2.40 6.22
N ASP A 104 12.20 -3.69 5.91
CA ASP A 104 13.44 -4.35 5.49
C ASP A 104 13.86 -3.94 4.06
N TRP A 105 13.77 -2.64 3.77
CA TRP A 105 14.16 -2.06 2.49
C TRP A 105 14.85 -0.72 2.69
N ASP A 106 15.81 -0.45 1.84
CA ASP A 106 16.57 0.79 1.80
C ASP A 106 16.95 1.19 0.36
N LEU A 107 16.47 0.44 -0.62
CA LEU A 107 16.79 0.59 -2.03
C LEU A 107 15.52 0.89 -2.84
N PHE A 108 15.56 2.01 -3.58
CA PHE A 108 14.56 2.36 -4.58
C PHE A 108 14.90 1.70 -5.92
N PHE A 109 13.95 0.95 -6.48
CA PHE A 109 14.09 0.29 -7.77
C PHE A 109 13.26 0.99 -8.85
N CYS A 110 13.83 1.15 -10.05
CA CYS A 110 13.16 1.81 -11.18
C CYS A 110 13.41 1.12 -12.54
N PRO A 111 12.51 1.23 -13.53
CA PRO A 111 12.84 0.94 -14.92
C PRO A 111 13.70 2.05 -15.52
N ALA A 112 14.71 1.71 -16.31
CA ALA A 112 15.50 2.66 -17.08
C ALA A 112 15.58 2.29 -18.56
N ARG A 113 15.42 3.31 -19.43
CA ARG A 113 15.86 3.21 -20.82
C ARG A 113 17.39 3.30 -20.85
N ASN A 114 18.03 2.54 -21.74
CA ASN A 114 19.49 2.47 -21.79
C ASN A 114 20.14 3.84 -22.01
N GLU A 115 19.60 4.65 -22.91
CA GLU A 115 20.09 6.02 -23.18
C GLU A 115 20.11 6.87 -21.90
N GLY A 116 18.98 6.91 -21.18
CA GLY A 116 18.91 7.62 -19.91
C GLY A 116 19.86 7.03 -18.86
N PHE A 117 19.99 5.71 -18.81
CA PHE A 117 20.92 5.05 -17.89
C PHE A 117 22.37 5.49 -18.15
N GLU A 118 22.83 5.46 -19.40
CA GLU A 118 24.19 5.87 -19.75
C GLU A 118 24.41 7.38 -19.52
N GLU A 119 23.52 8.23 -20.02
CA GLU A 119 23.72 9.69 -19.99
C GLU A 119 23.48 10.32 -18.62
N VAL A 120 22.59 9.74 -17.82
CA VAL A 120 22.09 10.34 -16.58
C VAL A 120 22.52 9.53 -15.36
N PHE A 121 22.21 8.24 -15.34
CA PHE A 121 22.52 7.39 -14.19
C PHE A 121 24.04 7.24 -14.02
N LEU A 122 24.76 6.89 -15.08
CA LEU A 122 26.22 6.76 -15.08
C LEU A 122 26.91 8.10 -15.36
N GLY A 123 26.46 8.84 -16.37
CA GLY A 123 27.15 10.05 -16.83
C GLY A 123 26.99 11.28 -15.93
N LYS A 124 25.87 11.40 -15.21
CA LYS A 124 25.56 12.57 -14.36
C LYS A 124 25.38 12.22 -12.89
N ASN A 125 25.51 10.95 -12.51
CA ASN A 125 25.36 10.49 -11.12
C ASN A 125 24.06 10.98 -10.47
N GLN A 126 22.96 10.88 -11.21
CA GLN A 126 21.64 11.28 -10.74
C GLN A 126 20.53 10.50 -11.45
N TRP A 127 19.30 10.63 -10.97
CA TRP A 127 18.11 10.14 -11.65
C TRP A 127 16.91 11.02 -11.35
N TYR A 128 16.11 11.38 -12.36
CA TYR A 128 15.04 12.38 -12.20
C TYR A 128 13.71 11.95 -12.80
N SER A 129 12.66 12.75 -12.53
CA SER A 129 11.30 12.51 -13.00
C SER A 129 10.69 11.20 -12.46
N VAL A 130 11.00 10.87 -11.20
CA VAL A 130 10.43 9.71 -10.51
C VAL A 130 9.37 10.10 -9.50
N ARG A 131 8.34 9.27 -9.32
CA ARG A 131 7.35 9.44 -8.26
C ARG A 131 7.74 8.60 -7.06
N ILE A 132 7.87 9.25 -5.91
CA ILE A 132 8.20 8.64 -4.62
C ILE A 132 7.20 9.18 -3.61
N ALA A 133 6.57 8.29 -2.83
CA ALA A 133 5.73 8.73 -1.73
C ALA A 133 6.60 9.44 -0.69
N SER A 134 6.24 10.65 -0.26
CA SER A 134 7.10 11.50 0.57
C SER A 134 7.57 10.82 1.86
N TRP A 135 6.73 9.96 2.45
CA TRP A 135 7.06 9.19 3.65
C TRP A 135 8.17 8.14 3.45
N ARG A 136 8.43 7.72 2.20
CA ARG A 136 9.50 6.76 1.86
C ARG A 136 10.86 7.41 1.70
N ILE A 137 10.91 8.72 1.43
CA ILE A 137 12.16 9.45 1.13
C ILE A 137 13.25 9.24 2.20
N PRO A 138 12.97 9.34 3.52
CA PRO A 138 14.00 9.19 4.55
C PRO A 138 14.67 7.81 4.58
N GLN A 139 14.01 6.79 4.04
CA GLN A 139 14.47 5.40 4.08
C GLN A 139 15.26 5.00 2.84
N ILE A 140 15.16 5.73 1.73
CA ILE A 140 15.86 5.44 0.49
C ILE A 140 17.33 5.84 0.64
N LYS A 141 18.19 4.84 0.81
CA LYS A 141 19.66 4.99 0.90
C LYS A 141 20.35 4.62 -0.40
N TYR A 142 19.71 3.78 -1.22
CA TYR A 142 20.27 3.30 -2.48
C TYR A 142 19.24 3.37 -3.61
N ILE A 143 19.73 3.36 -4.85
CA ILE A 143 18.91 3.23 -6.05
C ILE A 143 19.54 2.23 -7.00
N ALA A 144 18.71 1.41 -7.64
CA ALA A 144 19.11 0.59 -8.78
C ALA A 144 18.03 0.65 -9.86
N CYS A 145 18.41 0.48 -11.12
CA CYS A 145 17.43 0.44 -12.20
C CYS A 145 17.67 -0.73 -13.17
N TYR A 146 16.57 -1.30 -13.65
CA TYR A 146 16.59 -2.38 -14.62
C TYR A 146 16.74 -1.83 -16.03
N ARG A 147 17.68 -2.41 -16.78
CA ARG A 147 18.00 -2.01 -18.16
C ARG A 147 17.30 -2.93 -19.14
N GLY A 148 16.75 -2.35 -20.21
CA GLY A 148 16.18 -3.11 -21.31
C GLY A 148 17.23 -3.84 -22.15
N ALA A 149 16.78 -4.50 -23.22
CA ALA A 149 17.67 -5.13 -24.20
C ALA A 149 18.72 -4.12 -24.72
N PRO A 150 19.98 -4.53 -24.94
CA PRO A 150 20.48 -5.90 -24.91
C PRO A 150 20.88 -6.42 -23.52
N TYR A 151 20.82 -5.60 -22.46
CA TYR A 151 21.31 -5.98 -21.13
C TYR A 151 20.31 -6.85 -20.36
N SER A 152 19.02 -6.48 -20.41
CA SER A 152 17.92 -7.22 -19.77
C SER A 152 18.21 -7.60 -18.30
N ALA A 153 18.82 -6.68 -17.55
CA ALA A 153 19.26 -6.92 -16.18
C ALA A 153 19.42 -5.62 -15.38
N ILE A 154 19.50 -5.76 -14.05
CA ILE A 154 20.08 -4.76 -13.16
C ILE A 154 21.59 -4.95 -13.17
N THR A 155 22.32 -3.89 -13.43
CA THR A 155 23.79 -3.96 -13.61
C THR A 155 24.56 -3.11 -12.62
N HIS A 156 23.95 -2.04 -12.10
CA HIS A 156 24.57 -1.13 -11.15
C HIS A 156 23.56 -0.70 -10.10
N TYR A 157 24.07 -0.24 -8.97
CA TYR A 157 23.33 0.52 -7.96
C TYR A 157 24.12 1.78 -7.61
N ALA A 158 23.48 2.77 -7.01
CA ALA A 158 24.15 3.97 -6.52
C ALA A 158 23.68 4.29 -5.10
N LYS A 159 24.57 4.88 -4.30
CA LYS A 159 24.23 5.43 -2.99
C LYS A 159 23.55 6.79 -3.18
N VAL A 160 22.47 7.02 -2.46
CA VAL A 160 21.71 8.28 -2.52
C VAL A 160 22.35 9.29 -1.58
N LYS A 161 22.61 10.49 -2.12
CA LYS A 161 23.05 11.65 -1.36
C LYS A 161 21.87 12.49 -0.89
N GLU A 162 20.96 12.80 -1.81
CA GLU A 162 19.83 13.69 -1.55
C GLU A 162 18.69 13.44 -2.55
N ILE A 163 17.45 13.59 -2.09
CA ILE A 163 16.25 13.53 -2.93
C ILE A 163 15.54 14.88 -2.85
N LYS A 164 15.32 15.53 -3.99
CA LYS A 164 14.63 16.84 -4.08
C LYS A 164 13.41 16.77 -4.97
N LEU A 165 12.43 17.61 -4.67
CA LEU A 165 11.34 17.86 -5.59
C LEU A 165 11.91 18.49 -6.87
N TYR A 166 11.49 17.98 -8.02
CA TYR A 166 11.95 18.39 -9.34
C TYR A 166 10.86 19.15 -10.10
N ASP A 167 9.78 18.47 -10.49
CA ASP A 167 8.68 19.03 -11.28
C ASP A 167 7.41 18.16 -11.17
N ASP A 168 6.22 18.78 -11.18
CA ASP A 168 4.91 18.10 -11.19
C ASP A 168 4.78 16.95 -10.16
N GLY A 169 5.19 17.20 -8.91
CA GLY A 169 5.17 16.20 -7.84
C GLY A 169 6.18 15.06 -8.00
N LYS A 170 7.10 15.15 -8.96
CA LYS A 170 8.20 14.19 -9.17
C LYS A 170 9.48 14.66 -8.50
N TYR A 171 10.36 13.70 -8.25
CA TYR A 171 11.62 13.90 -7.57
C TYR A 171 12.82 13.69 -8.50
N ILE A 172 13.93 14.29 -8.10
CA ILE A 172 15.28 14.02 -8.55
C ILE A 172 16.09 13.45 -7.39
N ILE A 173 16.89 12.43 -7.68
CA ILE A 173 17.76 11.70 -6.77
C ILE A 173 19.19 12.00 -7.19
N TYR A 174 19.96 12.63 -6.33
CA TYR A 174 21.39 12.87 -6.51
C TYR A 174 22.19 11.75 -5.85
N PHE A 175 23.23 11.25 -6.51
CA PHE A 175 24.04 10.16 -5.99
C PHE A 175 25.22 10.68 -5.18
N ASP A 176 25.65 9.87 -4.22
CA ASP A 176 26.87 10.07 -3.42
C ASP A 176 28.05 9.40 -4.13
N GLY A 177 28.45 9.96 -5.28
CA GLY A 177 29.50 9.43 -6.14
C GLY A 177 28.98 8.65 -7.35
N GLU A 178 29.87 7.88 -7.97
CA GLU A 178 29.57 7.09 -9.17
C GLU A 178 28.74 5.84 -8.84
N ALA A 179 27.94 5.40 -9.79
CA ALA A 179 27.22 4.14 -9.70
C ALA A 179 28.19 2.96 -9.62
N ILE A 180 27.91 2.03 -8.71
CA ILE A 180 28.73 0.86 -8.42
C ILE A 180 28.21 -0.34 -9.24
N PRO A 181 29.06 -0.98 -10.06
CA PRO A 181 28.67 -2.19 -10.78
C PRO A 181 28.40 -3.33 -9.80
N LEU A 182 27.36 -4.12 -10.07
CA LEU A 182 27.10 -5.36 -9.36
C LEU A 182 28.10 -6.43 -9.80
N GLU A 183 28.54 -7.27 -8.87
CA GLU A 183 29.37 -8.44 -9.18
C GLU A 183 28.63 -9.41 -10.10
N ASN A 184 27.33 -9.62 -9.83
CA ASN A 184 26.44 -10.43 -10.64
C ASN A 184 25.28 -9.56 -11.13
N HIS A 185 25.02 -9.59 -12.44
CA HIS A 185 23.84 -8.94 -12.99
C HIS A 185 22.57 -9.68 -12.58
N VAL A 186 21.56 -8.95 -12.10
CA VAL A 186 20.26 -9.52 -11.74
C VAL A 186 19.37 -9.55 -12.97
N ILE A 187 19.19 -10.73 -13.57
CA ILE A 187 18.47 -10.92 -14.83
C ILE A 187 16.96 -11.06 -14.61
N LEU A 188 16.17 -10.96 -15.69
CA LEU A 188 14.72 -11.19 -15.62
C LEU A 188 14.35 -12.61 -15.21
N GLY A 189 15.15 -13.60 -15.62
CA GLY A 189 14.85 -15.01 -15.40
C GLY A 189 13.51 -15.41 -16.02
N ASN A 190 12.73 -16.20 -15.27
CA ASN A 190 11.36 -16.60 -15.67
C ASN A 190 10.28 -15.60 -15.25
N SER A 191 10.66 -14.46 -14.65
CA SER A 191 9.71 -13.47 -14.17
C SER A 191 9.00 -12.75 -15.31
N ASN A 192 7.75 -12.33 -15.07
CA ASN A 192 7.01 -11.51 -16.02
C ASN A 192 7.71 -10.15 -16.22
N VAL A 193 7.89 -9.70 -17.46
CA VAL A 193 8.50 -8.39 -17.78
C VAL A 193 7.78 -7.21 -17.10
N MET A 194 6.50 -7.36 -16.76
CA MET A 194 5.73 -6.35 -16.04
C MET A 194 6.29 -6.09 -14.64
N THR A 195 7.00 -7.06 -14.04
CA THR A 195 7.61 -6.95 -12.72
C THR A 195 8.70 -5.87 -12.66
N VAL A 196 9.45 -5.71 -13.74
CA VAL A 196 10.55 -4.73 -13.85
C VAL A 196 10.13 -3.39 -14.46
N ARG A 197 8.86 -3.25 -14.87
CA ARG A 197 8.31 -2.01 -15.43
C ARG A 197 7.73 -1.06 -14.39
N LYS A 198 7.62 -1.48 -13.13
CA LYS A 198 7.08 -0.69 -12.02
C LYS A 198 8.22 -0.26 -11.09
N THR A 199 8.06 0.89 -10.44
CA THR A 199 8.93 1.26 -9.31
C THR A 199 8.65 0.34 -8.14
N ARG A 200 9.71 -0.16 -7.49
CA ARG A 200 9.62 -1.09 -6.35
C ARG A 200 10.62 -0.68 -5.27
N TYR A 201 10.55 -1.34 -4.12
CA TYR A 201 11.43 -1.13 -2.98
C TYR A 201 11.96 -2.49 -2.53
N THR A 202 13.25 -2.56 -2.23
CA THR A 202 13.94 -3.76 -1.75
C THR A 202 15.14 -3.35 -0.89
N SER A 203 15.95 -4.27 -0.40
CA SER A 203 17.19 -3.94 0.31
C SER A 203 18.40 -4.07 -0.60
N LEU A 204 19.44 -3.29 -0.34
CA LEU A 204 20.73 -3.47 -1.00
C LEU A 204 21.29 -4.88 -0.77
N GLU A 205 21.05 -5.45 0.42
CA GLU A 205 21.45 -6.82 0.75
C GLU A 205 20.85 -7.83 -0.22
N LYS A 206 19.52 -7.81 -0.41
CA LYS A 206 18.82 -8.67 -1.38
C LYS A 206 19.32 -8.46 -2.79
N LEU A 207 19.54 -7.21 -3.20
CA LEU A 207 20.06 -6.91 -4.54
C LEU A 207 21.43 -7.53 -4.78
N ARG A 208 22.32 -7.53 -3.78
CA ARG A 208 23.67 -8.07 -3.91
C ARG A 208 23.73 -9.59 -3.91
N SER A 209 22.78 -10.25 -3.24
CA SER A 209 22.69 -11.72 -3.22
C SER A 209 21.92 -12.28 -4.42
N ALA A 210 21.07 -11.47 -5.05
CA ALA A 210 20.14 -11.95 -6.06
C ALA A 210 20.82 -12.28 -7.40
N THR A 211 20.26 -13.25 -8.09
CA THR A 211 20.60 -13.58 -9.49
C THR A 211 19.45 -13.29 -10.45
N GLU A 212 18.21 -13.42 -9.97
CA GLU A 212 17.00 -13.15 -10.73
C GLU A 212 16.11 -12.12 -10.01
N VAL A 213 15.33 -11.37 -10.77
CA VAL A 213 14.44 -10.35 -10.19
C VAL A 213 13.36 -10.92 -9.29
N SER A 214 12.97 -12.19 -9.45
CA SER A 214 12.02 -12.88 -8.56
C SER A 214 12.50 -12.94 -7.11
N GLU A 215 13.80 -12.85 -6.87
CA GLU A 215 14.40 -12.89 -5.54
C GLU A 215 14.35 -11.53 -4.83
N LEU A 216 13.99 -10.45 -5.53
CA LEU A 216 14.01 -9.08 -5.01
C LEU A 216 12.70 -8.66 -4.32
N TRP A 217 11.59 -9.34 -4.62
CA TRP A 217 10.26 -9.00 -4.13
C TRP A 217 9.45 -10.27 -3.89
N LEU A 218 8.62 -10.25 -2.84
CA LEU A 218 7.58 -11.25 -2.63
C LEU A 218 6.41 -10.91 -3.57
N ASP A 219 6.04 -11.85 -4.44
CA ASP A 219 4.88 -11.74 -5.34
C ASP A 219 3.55 -11.90 -4.60
#